data_AF-A0AAE3FP77-F1
#
_entry.id   AF-A0AAE3FP77-F1
#
_cell.length_a   1.000
_cell.length_b   1.000
_cell.length_c   1.000
_cell.angle_alpha   90.00
_cell.angle_beta   90.00
_cell.angle_gamma   90.00
#
_symmetry.space_group_name_H-M   'P 1'
#
loop_
_entity.id
_entity.type
_entity.pdbx_description
1 polymer ?
#
loop_
_entity_poly.entity_id
_entity_poly.type
_entity_poly.pdbx_seq_one_letter_code
_entity_poly.pdbx_strand_id
1 'polypeptide(L)' 'MSLFGECDDCGEADQLRYKPDVPADKQTRPSICSFCRDDREARMVEQRRERGLEIPPHVDAGGEDHAE' A
#
# COMPACT_ATOMS: atom_id res chain seq x y z
N MET A 1 -12.61 9.32 -11.46
CA MET A 1 -12.15 8.72 -12.73
C MET A 1 -10.88 7.96 -12.43
N SER A 2 -10.84 6.66 -12.70
CA SER A 2 -9.62 5.86 -12.51
C SER A 2 -8.76 5.94 -13.77
N LEU A 3 -7.44 6.07 -13.60
CA LEU A 3 -6.49 6.06 -14.71
C LEU A 3 -6.10 4.62 -15.03
N PHE A 4 -6.10 4.22 -16.30
CA PHE A 4 -5.60 2.91 -16.75
C PHE A 4 -4.29 3.13 -17.50
N GLY A 5 -3.28 2.28 -17.26
CA GLY A 5 -1.97 2.40 -17.88
C GLY A 5 -1.00 1.34 -17.37
N GLU A 6 0.26 1.49 -17.74
CA GLU A 6 1.34 0.60 -17.29
C GLU A 6 1.76 0.95 -15.85
N CYS A 7 1.91 -0.07 -15.01
CA CYS A 7 2.41 0.07 -13.64
C CYS A 7 3.92 0.36 -13.65
N ASP A 8 4.34 1.46 -13.04
CA ASP A 8 5.77 1.85 -12.95
C ASP A 8 6.63 0.82 -12.19
N ASP A 9 6.02 -0.04 -11.36
CA ASP A 9 6.74 -0.98 -10.49
C ASP A 9 6.87 -2.38 -11.11
N CYS A 10 5.83 -2.89 -11.78
CA CYS A 10 5.82 -4.25 -12.35
C CYS A 10 5.68 -4.32 -13.87
N GLY A 11 5.39 -3.20 -14.55
CA GLY A 11 5.21 -3.15 -16.01
C GLY A 11 3.87 -3.72 -16.51
N GLU A 12 2.98 -4.15 -15.63
CA GLU A 12 1.68 -4.69 -16.03
C GLU A 12 0.68 -3.56 -16.36
N ALA A 13 -0.15 -3.78 -17.37
CA ALA A 13 -1.22 -2.86 -17.74
C ALA A 13 -2.46 -3.08 -16.84
N ASP A 14 -2.77 -2.12 -15.98
CA ASP A 14 -3.87 -2.20 -15.02
C ASP A 14 -4.42 -0.80 -14.67
N GLN A 15 -5.43 -0.77 -13.81
CA GLN A 15 -5.92 0.45 -13.20
C GLN A 15 -4.93 0.98 -12.16
N LEU A 16 -4.46 2.20 -12.40
CA LEU A 16 -3.43 2.86 -11.62
C LEU A 16 -3.96 3.50 -10.33
N ARG A 17 -3.07 3.57 -9.34
CA ARG A 17 -3.23 4.07 -7.97
C ARG A 17 -2.05 4.96 -7.60
N TYR A 18 -2.26 5.79 -6.58
CA TYR A 18 -1.19 6.56 -5.97
C TYR A 18 -0.33 5.67 -5.08
N LYS A 19 0.97 5.97 -5.03
CA LYS A 19 1.94 5.30 -4.16
C LYS A 19 1.64 5.69 -2.70
N PRO A 20 1.46 4.73 -1.78
CA PRO A 20 1.09 5.02 -0.38
C PRO A 20 2.26 5.60 0.41
N ASP A 21 3.49 5.33 -0.03
CA ASP A 21 4.74 5.76 0.59
C ASP A 21 5.23 7.12 0.10
N VAL A 22 4.56 7.73 -0.88
CA VAL A 22 4.95 9.02 -1.46
C VAL A 22 3.96 10.12 -1.03
N PRO A 23 4.42 11.28 -0.52
CA PRO A 23 3.55 12.40 -0.17
C PRO A 23 2.72 12.91 -1.36
N ALA A 24 1.47 13.32 -1.11
CA ALA A 24 0.54 13.75 -2.15
C ALA A 24 1.06 14.95 -2.98
N ASP A 25 1.83 15.86 -2.38
CA ASP A 25 2.45 17.00 -3.06
C ASP A 25 3.53 16.58 -4.07
N LYS A 26 4.07 15.36 -3.94
CA LYS A 26 5.08 14.80 -4.86
C LYS A 26 4.48 13.86 -5.90
N GLN A 27 3.17 13.63 -5.86
CA GLN A 27 2.48 12.74 -6.80
C GLN A 27 1.61 13.55 -7.75
N THR A 28 2.02 13.64 -9.02
CA THR A 28 1.25 14.34 -10.04
C THR A 28 0.14 13.47 -10.65
N ARG A 29 0.27 12.14 -10.56
CA ARG A 29 -0.69 11.17 -11.10
C ARG A 29 -0.59 9.80 -10.42
N PRO A 30 -1.64 8.97 -10.51
CA PRO A 30 -1.56 7.54 -10.22
C PRO A 30 -0.53 6.86 -11.13
N SER A 31 0.26 5.92 -10.59
CA SER A 31 1.41 5.32 -11.29
C SER A 31 1.60 3.82 -11.05
N ILE A 32 0.88 3.20 -10.11
CA ILE A 32 1.06 1.78 -9.78
C ILE A 32 -0.25 1.01 -9.76
N CYS A 33 -0.21 -0.30 -10.01
CA CYS A 33 -1.38 -1.16 -9.87
C CYS A 33 -1.76 -1.37 -8.40
N SER A 34 -2.94 -1.96 -8.15
CA SER A 34 -3.42 -2.20 -6.78
C SER A 34 -2.54 -3.19 -6.03
N PHE A 35 -2.04 -4.23 -6.69
CA PHE A 35 -1.13 -5.20 -6.08
C PHE A 35 0.17 -4.55 -5.55
N CYS A 36 0.84 -3.74 -6.38
CA CYS A 36 2.06 -3.05 -5.96
C CYS A 36 1.79 -1.99 -4.87
N ARG A 37 0.57 -1.43 -4.82
CA ARG A 37 0.18 -0.52 -3.74
C ARG A 37 0.09 -1.27 -2.41
N ASP A 38 -0.59 -2.41 -2.40
CA ASP A 38 -0.82 -3.17 -1.17
C ASP A 38 0.51 -3.77 -0.64
N ASP A 39 1.42 -4.21 -1.52
CA ASP A 39 2.78 -4.62 -1.13
C ASP A 39 3.56 -3.48 -0.45
N ARG A 40 3.46 -2.26 -0.97
CA ARG A 40 4.08 -1.07 -0.36
C ARG A 40 3.46 -0.75 1.00
N GLU A 41 2.14 -0.81 1.14
CA GLU A 41 1.46 -0.60 2.43
C GLU A 41 1.93 -1.62 3.47
N ALA A 42 2.03 -2.91 3.10
CA ALA A 42 2.54 -3.96 3.96
C ALA A 42 3.97 -3.68 4.44
N ARG A 43 4.89 -3.28 3.54
CA ARG A 43 6.26 -2.92 3.92
C ARG A 43 6.34 -1.71 4.86
N MET A 44 5.45 -0.72 4.69
CA MET A 44 5.39 0.43 5.60
C MET A 44 4.92 0.03 7.00
N VAL A 45 3.99 -0.91 7.09
CA VAL A 45 3.49 -1.46 8.35
C VAL A 45 4.60 -2.26 9.05
N GLU A 46 5.29 -3.13 8.33
CA GLU A 46 6.45 -3.87 8.86
C GLU A 46 7.56 -2.93 9.33
N GLN A 47 7.86 -1.87 8.58
CA GLN A 47 8.83 -0.86 9.01
C GLN A 47 8.39 -0.11 10.29
N ARG A 48 7.07 0.12 10.48
CA ARG A 48 6.56 0.71 11.73
C ARG A 48 6.70 -0.27 12.90
N ARG A 49 6.38 -1.55 12.67
CA ARG A 49 6.56 -2.64 13.65
C ARG A 49 8.01 -2.72 14.13
N GLU A 50 8.96 -2.78 13.21
CA GLU A 50 10.40 -2.83 13.54
C GLU A 50 10.89 -1.62 14.34
N ARG A 51 10.29 -0.44 14.13
CA ARG A 51 10.64 0.80 14.82
C ARG A 51 9.90 1.00 16.14
N GLY A 52 9.05 0.06 16.55
CA GLY A 52 8.22 0.19 17.75
C GLY A 52 7.20 1.33 17.69
N LEU A 53 6.79 1.74 16.49
CA LEU A 53 5.77 2.77 16.28
C LEU A 53 4.38 2.13 16.30
N GLU A 54 3.40 2.84 16.87
CA GLU A 54 2.01 2.37 16.90
C GLU A 54 1.49 2.11 15.47
N ILE A 55 0.94 0.90 15.28
CA ILE A 55 0.29 0.51 14.04
C ILE A 55 -1.13 1.06 14.04
N PRO A 56 -1.59 1.70 12.96
CA PRO A 56 -2.96 2.17 12.89
C PRO A 56 -3.96 1.01 13.05
N PRO A 57 -5.07 1.19 13.80
CA PRO A 57 -5.99 0.12 14.15
C PRO A 57 -6.71 -0.52 12.95
N HIS A 58 -6.75 0.14 11.79
CA HIS A 58 -7.36 -0.42 10.57
C HIS A 58 -6.49 -1.49 9.89
N VAL A 59 -5.26 -1.69 10.34
CA VAL A 59 -4.31 -2.69 9.81
C VAL A 59 -4.22 -3.91 10.75
N ASP A 60 -4.60 -3.74 12.02
CA ASP A 60 -4.51 -4.76 13.08
C ASP A 60 -5.82 -5.58 13.26
N ALA A 61 -6.70 -5.59 12.25
CA ALA A 61 -7.94 -6.37 12.27
C ALA A 61 -7.69 -7.84 11.90
N GLY A 62 -6.66 -8.46 12.49
CA GLY A 62 -6.25 -9.85 12.27
C GLY A 62 -5.92 -10.62 13.54
N GLY A 63 -6.41 -10.16 14.70
CA GLY A 63 -6.48 -10.97 15.92
C GLY A 63 -7.80 -11.76 15.94
N GLU A 64 -7.86 -12.85 15.19
CA GLU A 64 -8.83 -13.91 15.47
C GLU A 64 -8.12 -15.04 16.19
N ASP A 65 -8.18 -14.94 17.52
CA ASP A 65 -7.77 -15.94 18.48
C ASP A 65 -8.73 -17.14 18.35
N HIS A 66 -8.41 -18.11 17.48
CA HIS A 66 -9.03 -19.44 17.54
C HIS A 66 -8.22 -20.29 18.51
N ALA A 67 -8.59 -20.22 19.79
CA ALA A 67 -8.26 -21.24 20.78
C ALA A 67 -9.46 -22.20 20.89
N GLU A 68 -9.30 -23.42 20.37
CA GLU A 68 -10.08 -24.59 20.79
C GLU A 68 -9.23 -25.47 21.71
#